data_AF-A0A6I9UQG1-F1
#
_entry.id   AF-A0A6I9UQG1-F1
#
_cell.length_a   1.000
_cell.length_b   1.000
_cell.length_c   1.000
_cell.angle_alpha   90.00
_cell.angle_beta   90.00
_cell.angle_gamma   90.00
#
_symmetry.space_group_name_H-M   'P 1'
#
loop_
_entity.id
_entity.type
_entity.pdbx_description
1 polymer ?
#
loop_
_entity_poly.entity_id
_entity_poly.type
_entity_poly.pdbx_seq_one_letter_code
_entity_poly.pdbx_strand_id
1 'polypeptide(L)'
;MERVLIGQHIIDKGAQMMQSLKPIKKMSQHVCTFAIYSHDMTRQIHTHHYVTRLNQDFLQCAVYDSDDSTARLIGVEYIISERILDALPPDEQKLWHSHGYEITSGLWMNPRVP
;
A
#
# COMPACT_ATOMS: atom_id res chain seq x y z
N MET A 1 12.15 -34.70 -6.23
CA MET A 1 12.22 -33.31 -5.74
C MET A 1 12.72 -32.36 -6.83
N GLU A 2 13.80 -32.70 -7.53
CA GLU A 2 14.44 -31.86 -8.57
C GLU A 2 13.59 -31.56 -9.82
N ARG A 3 12.80 -32.52 -10.36
CA ARG A 3 11.90 -32.27 -11.50
C ARG A 3 10.75 -31.30 -11.19
N VAL A 4 10.28 -31.28 -9.94
CA VAL A 4 9.21 -30.37 -9.49
C VAL A 4 9.73 -28.92 -9.45
N LEU A 5 10.99 -28.72 -9.05
CA LEU A 5 11.68 -27.43 -9.09
C LEU A 5 11.83 -26.88 -10.52
N ILE A 6 12.21 -27.72 -11.48
CA ILE A 6 12.34 -27.32 -12.90
C ILE A 6 10.98 -26.93 -13.49
N GLY A 7 9.94 -27.74 -13.22
CA GLY A 7 8.58 -27.43 -13.66
C GLY A 7 8.05 -26.11 -13.09
N GLN A 8 8.26 -25.86 -11.79
CA GLN A 8 7.88 -24.60 -11.14
C GLN A 8 8.62 -23.41 -11.74
N HIS A 9 9.93 -23.54 -11.98
CA HIS A 9 10.73 -22.47 -12.57
C HIS A 9 10.25 -22.07 -13.97
N ILE A 10 9.86 -23.04 -14.80
CA ILE A 10 9.31 -22.79 -16.14
C ILE A 10 7.97 -22.05 -16.05
N ILE A 11 7.09 -22.47 -15.13
CA ILE A 11 5.80 -21.80 -14.91
C ILE A 11 6.02 -20.35 -14.45
N ASP A 12 6.91 -20.12 -13.49
CA ASP A 12 7.20 -18.79 -12.95
C ASP A 12 7.75 -17.85 -14.03
N LYS A 13 8.70 -18.34 -14.85
CA LYS A 13 9.26 -17.57 -15.97
C LYS A 13 8.22 -17.30 -17.06
N GLY A 14 7.40 -18.30 -17.40
CA GLY A 14 6.29 -18.14 -18.34
C GLY A 14 5.29 -17.08 -17.85
N ALA A 15 4.93 -17.11 -16.57
CA ALA A 15 4.06 -16.11 -15.95
C ALA A 15 4.67 -14.71 -16.01
N GLN A 16 5.95 -14.55 -15.67
CA GLN A 16 6.67 -13.26 -15.75
C GLN A 16 6.66 -12.67 -17.17
N MET A 17 6.76 -13.50 -18.21
CA MET A 17 6.77 -13.06 -19.60
C MET A 17 5.37 -12.79 -20.16
N MET A 18 4.39 -13.61 -19.80
CA MET A 18 3.07 -13.63 -20.46
C MET A 18 1.99 -12.85 -19.70
N GLN A 19 2.08 -12.76 -18.37
CA GLN A 19 1.05 -12.09 -17.58
C GLN A 19 1.24 -10.57 -17.61
N SER A 20 0.18 -9.86 -17.99
CA SER A 20 0.24 -8.40 -18.14
C SER A 20 0.33 -7.64 -16.81
N LEU A 21 -0.17 -8.20 -15.71
CA LEU A 21 -0.21 -7.61 -14.36
C LEU A 21 -0.70 -6.14 -14.35
N LYS A 22 -1.69 -5.82 -15.19
CA LYS A 22 -2.16 -4.44 -15.42
C LYS A 22 -2.47 -3.66 -14.14
N PRO A 23 -3.17 -4.21 -13.11
CA PRO A 23 -3.46 -3.46 -11.89
C PRO A 23 -2.20 -3.10 -11.09
N ILE A 24 -1.24 -4.01 -10.98
CA ILE A 24 0.02 -3.78 -10.25
C ILE A 24 0.83 -2.68 -10.94
N LYS A 25 0.89 -2.69 -12.28
CA LYS A 25 1.58 -1.66 -13.07
C LYS A 25 0.93 -0.27 -13.01
N LYS A 26 -0.27 -0.13 -12.44
CA LYS A 26 -0.94 1.17 -12.23
C LYS A 26 -0.56 1.85 -10.92
N MET A 27 0.17 1.17 -10.01
CA MET A 27 0.71 1.81 -8.81
C MET A 27 1.79 2.82 -9.24
N SER A 28 1.44 4.11 -9.20
CA SER A 28 2.22 5.19 -9.82
C SER A 28 2.77 6.20 -8.82
N GLN A 29 2.40 6.08 -7.54
CA GLN A 29 2.92 6.92 -6.48
C GLN A 29 3.49 6.03 -5.38
N HIS A 30 4.62 6.46 -4.82
CA HIS A 30 5.22 5.88 -3.64
C HIS A 30 5.14 6.94 -2.54
N VAL A 31 4.50 6.57 -1.44
CA VAL A 31 4.37 7.41 -0.24
C VAL A 31 4.96 6.67 0.94
N CYS A 32 5.66 7.40 1.79
CA CYS A 32 6.13 6.92 3.08
C CYS A 32 5.40 7.62 4.23
N THR A 33 5.09 6.87 5.28
CA THR A 33 4.62 7.39 6.58
C THR A 33 5.08 6.47 7.71
N PHE A 34 4.77 6.80 8.96
CA PHE A 34 4.99 5.96 10.12
C PHE A 34 3.66 5.43 10.66
N ALA A 35 3.58 4.12 10.90
CA ALA A 35 2.46 3.50 11.57
C ALA A 35 2.89 2.95 12.94
N ILE A 36 1.94 2.87 13.87
CA ILE A 36 2.12 2.34 15.22
C ILE A 36 1.29 1.07 15.37
N TYR A 37 1.84 0.06 16.02
CA TYR A 37 1.08 -1.17 16.31
C TYR A 37 -0.01 -0.90 17.34
N SER A 38 -1.25 -1.28 17.02
CA SER A 38 -2.42 -1.03 17.87
C SER A 38 -2.32 -1.62 19.29
N HIS A 39 -1.58 -2.71 19.45
CA HIS A 39 -1.37 -3.39 20.73
C HIS A 39 -0.06 -3.01 21.43
N ASP A 40 0.81 -2.24 20.77
CA ASP A 40 2.09 -1.82 21.32
C ASP A 40 2.51 -0.47 20.73
N MET A 41 2.15 0.60 21.46
CA MET A 41 2.43 1.97 21.04
C MET A 41 3.91 2.35 21.10
N THR A 42 4.78 1.51 21.67
CA THR A 42 6.23 1.74 21.68
C THR A 42 6.89 1.30 20.38
N ARG A 43 6.17 0.58 19.53
CA ARG A 43 6.66 0.05 18.26
C ARG A 43 6.10 0.85 17.10
N GLN A 44 6.97 1.61 16.46
CA GLN A 44 6.72 2.27 15.18
C GLN A 44 7.32 1.47 14.03
N ILE A 45 6.69 1.55 12.86
CA ILE A 45 7.19 1.02 11.60
C ILE A 45 7.15 2.10 10.54
N HIS A 46 8.20 2.20 9.74
CA HIS A 46 8.19 3.01 8.53
C HIS A 46 7.48 2.22 7.44
N THR A 47 6.44 2.80 6.86
CA THR A 47 5.52 2.12 5.95
C THR A 47 5.64 2.71 4.56
N HIS A 48 5.66 1.82 3.57
CA HIS A 48 5.86 2.16 2.16
C HIS A 48 4.59 1.82 1.38
N HIS A 49 3.86 2.86 0.97
CA HIS A 49 2.59 2.78 0.27
C HIS A 49 2.82 2.91 -1.24
N TYR A 50 2.47 1.87 -1.99
CA TYR A 50 2.44 1.89 -3.46
C TYR A 50 1.00 2.11 -3.90
N VAL A 51 0.73 3.32 -4.39
CA VAL A 51 -0.62 3.87 -4.50
C VAL A 51 -1.11 3.82 -5.94
N THR A 52 -2.33 3.32 -6.10
CA THR A 52 -3.14 3.49 -7.31
C THR A 52 -4.28 4.46 -7.01
N ARG A 53 -4.36 5.56 -7.76
CA ARG A 53 -5.51 6.44 -7.74
C ARG A 53 -6.65 5.81 -8.55
N LEU A 54 -7.74 5.42 -7.90
CA LEU A 54 -8.91 4.84 -8.58
C LEU A 54 -9.78 5.96 -9.18
N ASN A 55 -9.92 7.08 -8.47
CA ASN A 55 -10.55 8.31 -8.94
C ASN A 55 -10.04 9.51 -8.10
N GLN A 56 -10.65 10.69 -8.26
CA GLN A 56 -10.20 11.90 -7.56
C GLN A 56 -10.30 11.80 -6.02
N ASP A 57 -11.25 11.02 -5.53
CA ASP A 57 -11.61 10.89 -4.12
C ASP A 57 -11.18 9.57 -3.48
N PHE A 58 -10.51 8.68 -4.23
CA PHE A 58 -10.25 7.31 -3.77
C PHE A 58 -8.88 6.81 -4.22
N LEU A 59 -8.06 6.44 -3.22
CA LEU A 59 -6.77 5.79 -3.39
C LEU A 59 -6.82 4.36 -2.83
N GLN A 60 -6.07 3.47 -3.47
CA GLN A 60 -5.82 2.11 -3.01
C GLN A 60 -4.31 1.88 -2.94
N CYS A 61 -3.83 1.39 -1.80
CA CYS A 61 -2.41 1.23 -1.51
C CYS A 61 -2.10 -0.22 -1.16
N ALA A 62 -1.01 -0.75 -1.72
CA ALA A 62 -0.31 -1.89 -1.11
C ALA A 62 0.76 -1.35 -0.17
N VAL A 63 0.80 -1.84 1.07
CA VAL A 63 1.67 -1.32 2.13
C VAL A 63 2.77 -2.33 2.44
N TYR A 64 4.02 -1.90 2.36
CA TYR A 64 5.21 -2.71 2.62
C TYR A 64 6.01 -2.19 3.81
N ASP A 65 6.81 -3.08 4.42
CA ASP A 65 7.71 -2.76 5.55
C ASP A 65 9.01 -2.04 5.15
N SER A 66 9.34 -1.98 3.86
CA SER A 66 10.49 -1.27 3.28
C SER A 66 10.30 -1.03 1.77
N ASP A 67 11.21 -0.30 1.12
CA ASP A 67 11.32 -0.20 -0.34
C ASP A 67 12.34 -1.18 -0.95
N ASP A 68 12.80 -2.18 -0.19
CA ASP A 68 13.70 -3.22 -0.69
C ASP A 68 12.97 -4.20 -1.62
N SER A 69 13.70 -4.78 -2.56
CA SER A 69 13.19 -5.84 -3.45
C SER A 69 12.62 -7.08 -2.74
N THR A 70 12.99 -7.28 -1.47
CA THR A 70 12.57 -8.38 -0.60
C THR A 70 11.57 -7.96 0.48
N ALA A 71 11.05 -6.72 0.40
CA ALA A 71 10.08 -6.17 1.33
C ALA A 71 8.84 -7.06 1.46
N ARG A 72 8.26 -7.10 2.66
CA ARG A 72 7.04 -7.87 2.93
C ARG A 72 5.82 -6.98 2.80
N LEU A 73 4.78 -7.50 2.14
CA LEU A 73 3.46 -6.89 2.17
C LEU A 73 2.91 -7.02 3.59
N ILE A 74 2.62 -5.89 4.22
CA ILE A 74 2.12 -5.81 5.60
C ILE A 74 0.67 -5.34 5.67
N GLY A 75 0.12 -4.79 4.59
CA GLY A 75 -1.26 -4.33 4.58
C GLY A 75 -1.77 -3.88 3.22
N VAL A 76 -3.07 -3.58 3.21
CA VAL A 76 -3.76 -2.86 2.15
C VAL A 76 -4.47 -1.69 2.81
N GLU A 77 -4.33 -0.51 2.22
CA GLU A 77 -4.96 0.69 2.74
C GLU A 77 -5.81 1.35 1.66
N TYR A 78 -6.96 1.88 2.08
CA TYR A 78 -7.84 2.69 1.28
C TYR A 78 -7.88 4.09 1.86
N ILE A 79 -7.75 5.09 1.00
CA ILE A 79 -7.78 6.49 1.42
C ILE A 79 -8.86 7.18 0.60
N ILE A 80 -9.81 7.77 1.32
CA ILE A 80 -10.97 8.43 0.75
C ILE A 80 -10.97 9.90 1.10
N SER A 81 -11.65 10.72 0.29
CA SER A 81 -11.88 12.11 0.64
C SER A 81 -12.88 12.24 1.79
N GLU A 82 -12.82 13.36 2.50
CA GLU A 82 -13.76 13.74 3.57
C GLU A 82 -15.22 13.66 3.09
N ARG A 83 -15.47 14.07 1.84
CA ARG A 83 -16.79 13.95 1.20
C ARG A 83 -17.34 12.52 1.18
N ILE A 84 -16.48 11.52 0.96
CA ILE A 84 -16.90 10.12 1.00
C ILE A 84 -17.11 9.69 2.46
N LEU A 85 -16.19 10.05 3.37
CA LEU A 85 -16.27 9.72 4.79
C LEU A 85 -17.59 10.22 5.41
N ASP A 86 -17.97 11.46 5.14
CA ASP A 86 -19.20 12.08 5.65
C ASP A 86 -20.48 11.37 5.17
N ALA A 87 -20.41 10.69 4.01
CA ALA A 87 -21.51 9.93 3.45
C ALA A 87 -21.58 8.48 3.96
N LEU A 88 -20.58 8.01 4.70
CA LEU A 88 -20.57 6.65 5.25
C LEU A 88 -21.53 6.54 6.45
N PRO A 89 -22.12 5.36 6.69
CA PRO A 89 -22.86 5.10 7.92
C PRO A 89 -22.00 5.36 9.17
N PRO A 90 -22.58 5.84 10.29
CA PRO A 90 -21.80 6.18 11.48
C PRO A 90 -20.95 5.04 12.05
N ASP A 91 -21.38 3.78 11.89
CA ASP A 91 -20.60 2.63 12.34
C ASP A 91 -19.39 2.35 11.45
N GLU A 92 -19.50 2.64 10.15
CA GLU A 92 -18.40 2.52 9.22
C GLU A 92 -17.36 3.62 9.49
N GLN A 93 -17.78 4.87 9.69
CA GLN A 93 -16.87 6.00 9.96
C GLN A 93 -15.89 5.74 11.12
N LYS A 94 -16.31 4.94 12.13
CA LYS A 94 -15.47 4.56 13.28
C LYS A 94 -14.26 3.70 12.91
N LEU A 95 -14.27 3.08 11.74
CA LEU A 95 -13.19 2.23 11.22
C LEU A 95 -12.13 3.02 10.46
N TRP A 96 -12.34 4.32 10.26
CA TRP A 96 -11.45 5.21 9.52
C TRP A 96 -10.69 6.13 10.47
N HIS A 97 -9.51 6.58 10.03
CA HIS A 97 -8.72 7.59 10.72
C HIS A 97 -8.28 8.66 9.73
N SER A 98 -7.89 9.83 10.24
CA SER A 98 -7.46 10.96 9.41
C SER A 98 -5.95 10.93 9.19
N HIS A 99 -5.53 11.11 7.93
CA HIS A 99 -4.13 11.38 7.57
C HIS A 99 -3.74 12.86 7.68
N GLY A 100 -4.64 13.73 8.16
CA GLY A 100 -4.41 15.19 8.19
C GLY A 100 -3.17 15.59 9.01
N TYR A 101 -2.90 14.88 10.10
CA TYR A 101 -1.70 15.12 10.91
C TYR A 101 -0.42 14.75 10.14
N GLU A 102 -0.39 13.59 9.49
CA GLU A 102 0.80 13.13 8.75
C GLU A 102 1.13 14.07 7.59
N ILE A 103 0.10 14.58 6.90
CA ILE A 103 0.26 15.56 5.81
C ILE A 103 0.80 16.88 6.35
N THR A 104 0.18 17.43 7.39
CA THR A 104 0.55 18.76 7.92
C THR A 104 1.88 18.77 8.68
N SER A 105 2.29 17.64 9.24
CA SER A 105 3.59 17.47 9.91
C SER A 105 4.73 17.08 8.96
N GLY A 106 4.43 16.84 7.67
CA GLY A 106 5.43 16.41 6.68
C GLY A 106 5.89 14.97 6.87
N LEU A 107 5.13 14.13 7.59
CA LEU A 107 5.38 12.70 7.70
C LEU A 107 4.87 11.93 6.48
N TRP A 108 3.87 12.47 5.78
CA TRP A 108 3.43 12.00 4.47
C TRP A 108 4.42 12.48 3.40
N MET A 109 5.33 11.61 3.00
CA MET A 109 6.43 11.98 2.11
C MET A 109 6.36 11.20 0.80
N ASN A 110 6.59 11.88 -0.32
CA ASN A 110 6.76 11.25 -1.63
C ASN A 110 8.27 11.15 -1.92
N PRO A 111 8.92 9.98 -1.73
CA PRO A 111 10.36 9.89 -1.86
C PRO A 111 10.81 10.21 -3.29
N ARG A 112 11.87 11.02 -3.42
CA ARG A 112 12.51 11.34 -4.71
C ARG A 112 11.60 12.11 -5.69
N VAL A 113 10.51 12.71 -5.19
CA VAL A 113 9.66 13.65 -5.93
C VAL A 113 9.92 15.06 -5.35
N PRO A 114 10.17 16.09 -6.20
CA PRO A 114 10.41 17.47 -5.75
C PRO A 114 9.27 18.09 -4.95
#